data_AF-A0AA86PEA0-F1
#
_entry.id   AF-A0AA86PEA0-F1
#
_cell.length_a   1.000
_cell.length_b   1.000
_cell.length_c   1.000
_cell.angle_alpha   90.00
_cell.angle_beta   90.00
_cell.angle_gamma   90.00
#
_symmetry.space_group_name_H-M   'P 1'
#
loop_
_entity.id
_entity.type
_entity.pdbx_description
1 polymer ?
#
loop_
_entity_poly.entity_id
_entity_poly.type
_entity_poly.pdbx_seq_one_letter_code
_entity_poly.pdbx_strand_id
1 'polypeptide(L)'
;MQQTQLLQNTNELVLKHLKYLSQNNLTKNNNQLQLVISNLQEILNMQPQPSSELLDIIYCNQQKLLSEQYKDQGNSAMKAQDYTQAILQYTQAIDQSILLSESKQLRSVYYANRASALKNLNKVQDGINDLKIAIELDPGYEKAWLRLAQFYEHINNYQSAHNIYLKQNTLKQSETTLDGIDRTSKIIRKAEIIKLFPVLGQEQDPKINELLQRQSVYNKLIMIKDIANPMEQFENDEIFPILVILYPEQVKWYDHLDEIADEVKGVFKDLFKKK
;
A
#
# COMPACT_ATOMS: atom_id res chain seq x y z
N MET A 1 20.97 58.80 9.32
CA MET A 1 21.37 58.24 8.00
C MET A 1 21.96 56.84 8.11
N GLN A 2 23.04 56.60 8.87
CA GLN A 2 23.66 55.26 8.96
C GLN A 2 22.75 54.15 9.53
N GLN A 3 21.95 54.44 10.56
CA GLN A 3 21.00 53.45 11.11
C GLN A 3 19.90 53.05 10.11
N THR A 4 19.41 54.00 9.30
CA THR A 4 18.39 53.77 8.28
C THR A 4 18.93 52.90 7.14
N GLN A 5 20.17 53.15 6.72
CA GLN A 5 20.87 52.36 5.71
C GLN A 5 21.16 50.93 6.21
N LEU A 6 21.59 50.79 7.47
CA LEU A 6 21.85 49.49 8.08
C LEU A 6 20.57 48.66 8.15
N LEU A 7 19.47 49.26 8.60
CA LEU A 7 18.16 48.61 8.69
C LEU A 7 17.68 48.12 7.31
N GLN A 8 17.83 48.95 6.27
CA GLN A 8 17.51 48.57 4.89
C GLN A 8 18.35 47.38 4.40
N ASN A 9 19.66 47.37 4.65
CA ASN A 9 20.54 46.28 4.25
C ASN A 9 20.21 44.96 4.97
N THR A 10 19.91 45.01 6.28
CA THR A 10 19.45 43.82 7.02
C THR A 10 18.13 43.28 6.48
N ASN A 11 17.17 44.16 6.17
CA ASN A 11 15.88 43.75 5.60
C ASN A 11 16.06 43.09 4.23
N GLU A 12 16.99 43.57 3.41
CA GLU A 12 17.28 42.98 2.10
C GLU A 12 17.90 41.57 2.21
N LEU A 13 18.78 41.36 3.20
CA LEU A 13 19.37 40.04 3.52
C LEU A 13 18.33 39.06 4.05
N VAL A 14 17.47 39.50 4.98
CA VAL A 14 16.36 38.68 5.51
C VAL A 14 15.39 38.31 4.39
N LEU A 15 15.05 39.28 3.53
CA LEU A 15 14.22 39.04 2.35
C LEU A 15 14.86 37.97 1.45
N LYS A 16 16.13 38.11 1.07
CA LYS A 16 16.84 37.10 0.25
C LYS A 16 16.82 35.71 0.89
N HIS A 17 16.99 35.62 2.21
CA HIS A 17 16.93 34.35 2.91
C HIS A 17 15.52 33.73 2.92
N LEU A 18 14.49 34.51 3.25
CA LEU A 18 13.10 34.04 3.23
C LEU A 18 12.66 33.66 1.82
N LYS A 19 13.11 34.40 0.79
CA LYS A 19 12.93 34.03 -0.62
C LYS A 19 13.56 32.68 -0.91
N TYR A 20 14.81 32.47 -0.50
CA TYR A 20 15.51 31.20 -0.68
C TYR A 20 14.78 30.04 -0.01
N LEU A 21 14.31 30.20 1.23
CA LEU A 21 13.53 29.17 1.94
C LEU A 21 12.23 28.83 1.20
N SER A 22 11.52 29.86 0.73
CA SER A 22 10.26 29.71 0.00
C SER A 22 10.42 29.03 -1.36
N GLN A 23 11.42 29.45 -2.16
CA GLN A 23 11.65 28.93 -3.51
C GLN A 23 12.15 27.48 -3.49
N ASN A 24 12.91 27.10 -2.47
CA ASN A 24 13.45 25.75 -2.34
C ASN A 24 12.56 24.80 -1.51
N ASN A 25 11.34 25.22 -1.15
CA ASN A 25 10.41 24.44 -0.31
C ASN A 25 11.10 23.90 0.97
N LEU A 26 11.95 24.72 1.61
CA LEU A 26 12.74 24.30 2.77
C LEU A 26 11.97 24.43 4.09
N THR A 27 10.74 24.92 4.05
CA THR A 27 9.82 24.96 5.20
C THR A 27 9.23 23.58 5.44
N LYS A 28 9.56 22.97 6.57
CA LYS A 28 9.24 21.57 6.89
C LYS A 28 7.84 21.39 7.48
N ASN A 29 7.18 22.46 7.92
CA ASN A 29 5.86 22.41 8.54
C ASN A 29 5.12 23.76 8.50
N ASN A 30 3.83 23.73 8.85
CA ASN A 30 2.93 24.89 8.88
C ASN A 30 3.43 26.01 9.77
N ASN A 31 3.98 25.70 10.95
CA ASN A 31 4.50 26.72 11.86
C ASN A 31 5.65 27.51 11.26
N GLN A 32 6.57 26.83 10.55
CA GLN A 32 7.68 27.48 9.85
C GLN A 32 7.19 28.32 8.67
N LEU A 33 6.24 27.80 7.90
CA LEU A 33 5.65 28.54 6.77
C LEU A 33 4.90 29.79 7.27
N GLN A 34 4.16 29.68 8.37
CA GLN A 34 3.44 30.78 9.00
C GLN A 34 4.40 31.85 9.55
N LEU A 35 5.52 31.44 10.15
CA LEU A 35 6.58 32.36 10.58
C LEU A 35 7.20 33.10 9.40
N VAL A 36 7.48 32.40 8.29
CA VAL A 36 7.99 33.01 7.05
C VAL A 36 6.99 34.05 6.52
N ILE A 37 5.70 33.72 6.47
CA ILE A 37 4.64 34.65 6.04
C ILE A 37 4.60 35.88 6.95
N SER A 38 4.62 35.70 8.27
CA SER A 38 4.61 36.81 9.25
C SER A 38 5.80 37.74 9.04
N ASN A 39 7.01 37.18 8.91
CA ASN A 39 8.21 37.97 8.68
C ASN A 39 8.17 38.72 7.33
N LEU A 40 7.65 38.09 6.28
CA LEU A 40 7.49 38.75 4.98
C LEU A 40 6.45 39.89 5.03
N GLN A 41 5.36 39.72 5.78
CA GLN A 41 4.35 40.76 6.00
C GLN A 41 4.89 41.95 6.79
N GLU A 42 5.72 41.71 7.80
CA GLU A 42 6.43 42.79 8.51
C GLU A 42 7.33 43.58 7.56
N ILE A 43 8.08 42.89 6.70
CA ILE A 43 8.92 43.54 5.67
C ILE A 43 8.07 44.34 4.68
N LEU A 44 6.92 43.80 4.25
CA LEU A 44 5.97 44.50 3.38
C LEU A 44 5.51 45.82 4.00
N ASN A 45 5.16 45.81 5.29
CA ASN A 45 4.68 46.99 6.01
C ASN A 45 5.78 48.06 6.21
N MET A 46 7.06 47.65 6.17
CA MET A 46 8.21 48.56 6.25
C MET A 46 8.59 49.18 4.89
N GLN A 47 8.02 48.71 3.78
CA GLN A 47 8.34 49.20 2.43
C GLN A 47 7.25 50.15 1.90
N PRO A 48 7.56 51.44 1.64
CA PRO A 48 6.58 52.39 1.13
C PRO A 48 6.11 52.06 -0.30
N GLN A 49 6.90 51.31 -1.07
CA GLN A 49 6.47 50.65 -2.32
C GLN A 49 7.05 49.23 -2.39
N PRO A 50 6.27 48.20 -2.04
CA PRO A 50 6.72 46.83 -2.12
C PRO A 50 6.81 46.36 -3.58
N SER A 51 7.80 45.52 -3.87
CA SER A 51 7.95 44.95 -5.22
C SER A 51 6.86 43.92 -5.52
N SER A 52 6.44 43.81 -6.78
CA SER A 52 5.51 42.75 -7.25
C SER A 52 5.98 41.37 -6.81
N GLU A 53 7.29 41.13 -6.91
CA GLU A 53 7.91 39.86 -6.52
C GLU A 53 7.70 39.53 -5.04
N LEU A 54 7.71 40.53 -4.13
CA LEU A 54 7.45 40.28 -2.70
C LEU A 54 5.98 39.91 -2.47
N LEU A 55 5.05 40.58 -3.16
CA LEU A 55 3.62 40.26 -3.10
C LEU A 55 3.34 38.85 -3.62
N ASP A 56 3.94 38.48 -4.75
CA ASP A 56 3.81 37.15 -5.35
C ASP A 56 4.33 36.06 -4.40
N ILE A 57 5.42 36.32 -3.68
CA ILE A 57 6.00 35.36 -2.72
C ILE A 57 5.13 35.23 -1.48
N ILE A 58 4.63 36.33 -0.92
CA ILE A 58 3.69 36.27 0.22
C ILE A 58 2.45 35.47 -0.18
N TYR A 59 1.87 35.78 -1.34
CA TYR A 59 0.72 35.07 -1.88
C TYR A 59 1.02 33.58 -2.07
N CYS A 60 2.12 33.22 -2.74
CA CYS A 60 2.52 31.82 -2.91
C CYS A 60 2.65 31.08 -1.57
N ASN A 61 3.26 31.70 -0.55
CA ASN A 61 3.40 31.05 0.77
C ASN A 61 2.07 30.92 1.50
N GLN A 62 1.18 31.91 1.42
CA GLN A 62 -0.17 31.82 1.97
C GLN A 62 -0.97 30.67 1.33
N GLN A 63 -0.86 30.52 0.01
CA GLN A 63 -1.55 29.45 -0.70
C GLN A 63 -0.95 28.07 -0.39
N LYS A 64 0.38 27.97 -0.21
CA LYS A 64 1.02 26.75 0.31
C LYS A 64 0.55 26.40 1.73
N LEU A 65 0.36 27.40 2.58
CA LEU A 65 -0.17 27.18 3.92
C LEU A 65 -1.59 26.63 3.85
N LEU A 66 -2.37 27.12 2.89
CA LEU A 66 -3.74 26.69 2.68
C LEU A 66 -3.83 25.22 2.25
N SER A 67 -2.96 24.75 1.35
CA SER A 67 -2.94 23.33 0.92
C SER A 67 -2.66 22.38 2.09
N GLU A 68 -1.69 22.73 2.93
CA GLU A 68 -1.36 21.97 4.14
C GLU A 68 -2.47 22.03 5.19
N GLN A 69 -3.13 23.19 5.36
CA GLN A 69 -4.30 23.32 6.23
C GLN A 69 -5.44 22.41 5.80
N TYR A 70 -5.73 22.34 4.49
CA TYR A 70 -6.71 21.40 3.96
C TYR A 70 -6.32 19.94 4.26
N LYS A 71 -5.04 19.58 4.10
CA LYS A 71 -4.57 18.24 4.50
C LYS A 71 -4.76 17.97 5.99
N ASP A 72 -4.48 18.94 6.87
CA ASP A 72 -4.67 18.80 8.31
C ASP A 72 -6.15 18.72 8.73
N GLN A 73 -7.02 19.48 8.06
CA GLN A 73 -8.48 19.36 8.21
C GLN A 73 -8.98 17.99 7.75
N GLY A 74 -8.48 17.49 6.61
CA GLY A 74 -8.76 16.14 6.13
C GLY A 74 -8.31 15.07 7.13
N ASN A 75 -7.12 15.21 7.71
CA ASN A 75 -6.62 14.32 8.77
C ASN A 75 -7.49 14.36 10.04
N SER A 76 -8.02 15.53 10.39
CA SER A 76 -8.92 15.70 11.53
C SER A 76 -10.28 15.04 11.26
N ALA A 77 -10.82 15.21 10.04
CA ALA A 77 -12.03 14.52 9.61
C ALA A 77 -11.86 12.99 9.56
N MET A 78 -10.69 12.49 9.12
CA MET A 78 -10.35 11.06 9.19
C MET A 78 -10.39 10.53 10.62
N LYS A 79 -9.84 11.28 11.60
CA LYS A 79 -9.90 10.90 13.02
C LYS A 79 -11.32 10.92 13.57
N ALA A 80 -12.14 11.85 13.10
CA ALA A 80 -13.57 11.94 13.43
C ALA A 80 -14.44 10.92 12.67
N GLN A 81 -13.83 10.08 11.81
CA GLN A 81 -14.53 9.13 10.92
C GLN A 81 -15.50 9.78 9.93
N ASP A 82 -15.40 11.10 9.73
CA ASP A 82 -16.13 11.81 8.68
C ASP A 82 -15.34 11.72 7.36
N TYR A 83 -15.46 10.56 6.70
CA TYR A 83 -14.71 10.27 5.49
C TYR A 83 -15.14 11.13 4.30
N THR A 84 -16.39 11.59 4.28
CA THR A 84 -16.89 12.49 3.22
C THR A 84 -16.22 13.84 3.31
N GLN A 85 -16.16 14.43 4.52
CA GLN A 85 -15.41 15.67 4.73
C GLN A 85 -13.92 15.46 4.47
N ALA A 86 -13.34 14.33 4.91
CA ALA A 86 -11.93 14.04 4.63
C ALA A 86 -11.61 14.07 3.13
N ILE A 87 -12.44 13.45 2.29
CA ILE A 87 -12.28 13.47 0.83
C ILE A 87 -12.36 14.89 0.28
N LEU A 88 -13.33 15.68 0.74
CA LEU A 88 -13.48 17.08 0.32
C LEU A 88 -12.20 17.86 0.62
N GLN A 89 -11.70 17.78 1.85
CA GLN A 89 -10.51 18.52 2.28
C GLN A 89 -9.25 18.06 1.55
N TYR A 90 -9.02 16.76 1.37
CA TYR A 90 -7.88 16.30 0.58
C TYR A 90 -7.98 16.68 -0.90
N THR A 91 -9.18 16.78 -1.45
CA THR A 91 -9.37 17.27 -2.83
C THR A 91 -8.99 18.74 -2.94
N GLN A 92 -9.41 19.57 -1.97
CA GLN A 92 -8.97 20.98 -1.93
C GLN A 92 -7.43 21.08 -1.80
N ALA A 93 -6.80 20.25 -0.98
CA ALA A 93 -5.34 20.18 -0.88
C ALA A 93 -4.67 19.83 -2.22
N ILE A 94 -5.22 18.85 -2.95
CA ILE A 94 -4.72 18.45 -4.29
C ILE A 94 -4.87 19.60 -5.29
N ASP A 95 -6.04 20.22 -5.36
CA ASP A 95 -6.32 21.30 -6.32
C ASP A 95 -5.39 22.50 -6.10
N GLN A 96 -5.19 22.91 -4.84
CA GLN A 96 -4.22 23.96 -4.51
C GLN A 96 -2.79 23.54 -4.85
N SER A 97 -2.40 22.30 -4.56
CA SER A 97 -1.06 21.81 -4.89
C SER A 97 -0.76 21.84 -6.39
N ILE A 98 -1.78 21.62 -7.23
CA ILE A 98 -1.67 21.67 -8.70
C ILE A 98 -1.57 23.12 -9.14
N LEU A 99 -2.48 23.98 -8.68
CA LEU A 99 -2.52 25.39 -9.01
C LEU A 99 -1.20 26.10 -8.73
N LEU A 100 -0.56 25.76 -7.61
CA LEU A 100 0.69 26.36 -7.15
C LEU A 100 1.95 25.64 -7.63
N SER A 101 1.80 24.56 -8.41
CA SER A 101 2.92 23.71 -8.84
C SER A 101 3.79 23.25 -7.66
N GLU A 102 3.16 22.87 -6.55
CA GLU A 102 3.85 22.33 -5.38
C GLU A 102 4.61 21.02 -5.71
N SER A 103 5.48 20.63 -4.79
CA SER A 103 6.26 19.39 -4.89
C SER A 103 5.37 18.17 -5.14
N LYS A 104 5.82 17.30 -6.06
CA LYS A 104 5.16 16.03 -6.37
C LYS A 104 5.08 15.11 -5.14
N GLN A 105 6.09 15.13 -4.27
CA GLN A 105 6.14 14.35 -3.03
C GLN A 105 5.05 14.78 -2.05
N LEU A 106 4.78 16.07 -1.93
CA LEU A 106 3.70 16.57 -1.07
C LEU A 106 2.34 16.21 -1.67
N ARG A 107 2.17 16.37 -2.98
CA ARG A 107 0.95 15.97 -3.69
C ARG A 107 0.68 14.47 -3.59
N SER A 108 1.71 13.62 -3.63
CA SER A 108 1.56 12.17 -3.49
C SER A 108 0.96 11.79 -2.12
N VAL A 109 1.32 12.52 -1.06
CA VAL A 109 0.74 12.36 0.28
C VAL A 109 -0.76 12.66 0.27
N TYR A 110 -1.18 13.72 -0.40
CA TYR A 110 -2.60 14.11 -0.47
C TYR A 110 -3.45 13.05 -1.16
N TYR A 111 -2.99 12.54 -2.32
CA TYR A 111 -3.63 11.42 -3.01
C TYR A 111 -3.71 10.16 -2.13
N ALA A 112 -2.61 9.76 -1.49
CA ALA A 112 -2.60 8.57 -0.66
C ALA A 112 -3.53 8.68 0.57
N ASN A 113 -3.73 9.89 1.10
CA ASN A 113 -4.64 10.14 2.21
C ASN A 113 -6.10 10.14 1.74
N ARG A 114 -6.40 10.76 0.58
CA ARG A 114 -7.73 10.69 -0.02
C ARG A 114 -8.13 9.25 -0.34
N ALA A 115 -7.20 8.44 -0.86
CA ALA A 115 -7.43 7.00 -1.08
C ALA A 115 -7.88 6.28 0.21
N SER A 116 -7.28 6.63 1.36
CA SER A 116 -7.64 6.02 2.64
C SER A 116 -9.06 6.38 3.07
N ALA A 117 -9.49 7.63 2.83
CA ALA A 117 -10.87 8.05 3.06
C ALA A 117 -11.85 7.34 2.10
N LEU A 118 -11.49 7.23 0.82
CA LEU A 118 -12.29 6.54 -0.21
C LEU A 118 -12.53 5.06 0.14
N LYS A 119 -11.53 4.36 0.66
CA LYS A 119 -11.68 2.96 1.12
C LYS A 119 -12.77 2.83 2.19
N ASN A 120 -12.81 3.75 3.16
CA ASN A 120 -13.81 3.70 4.23
C ASN A 120 -15.24 3.99 3.75
N LEU A 121 -15.40 4.58 2.56
CA LEU A 121 -16.69 4.74 1.87
C LEU A 121 -16.95 3.65 0.82
N ASN A 122 -16.21 2.53 0.86
CA ASN A 122 -16.28 1.44 -0.13
C ASN A 122 -15.98 1.88 -1.58
N LYS A 123 -15.37 3.05 -1.79
CA LYS A 123 -14.92 3.55 -3.09
C LYS A 123 -13.49 3.07 -3.40
N VAL A 124 -13.28 1.76 -3.30
CA VAL A 124 -11.94 1.16 -3.33
C VAL A 124 -11.24 1.38 -4.68
N GLN A 125 -11.99 1.34 -5.79
CA GLN A 125 -11.43 1.53 -7.13
C GLN A 125 -10.91 2.96 -7.34
N ASP A 126 -11.62 3.96 -6.84
CA ASP A 126 -11.17 5.36 -6.89
C ASP A 126 -9.89 5.54 -6.07
N GLY A 127 -9.83 4.91 -4.89
CA GLY A 127 -8.64 4.93 -4.06
C GLY A 127 -7.44 4.19 -4.68
N ILE A 128 -7.66 3.12 -5.45
CA ILE A 128 -6.59 2.47 -6.24
C ILE A 128 -6.02 3.46 -7.27
N ASN A 129 -6.86 4.23 -7.94
CA ASN A 129 -6.40 5.22 -8.91
C ASN A 129 -5.59 6.34 -8.22
N ASP A 130 -6.06 6.84 -7.08
CA ASP A 130 -5.33 7.82 -6.27
C ASP A 130 -3.96 7.28 -5.84
N LEU A 131 -3.87 6.02 -5.42
CA LEU A 131 -2.61 5.42 -4.98
C LEU A 131 -1.63 5.22 -6.14
N LYS A 132 -2.13 4.87 -7.34
CA LYS A 132 -1.29 4.82 -8.55
C LYS A 132 -0.71 6.19 -8.88
N ILE A 133 -1.53 7.24 -8.85
CA ILE A 133 -1.06 8.61 -9.05
C ILE A 133 -0.02 8.99 -7.97
N ALA A 134 -0.27 8.65 -6.70
CA ALA A 134 0.69 8.92 -5.62
C ALA A 134 2.06 8.27 -5.88
N ILE A 135 2.08 7.01 -6.34
CA ILE A 135 3.30 6.27 -6.67
C ILE A 135 4.00 6.85 -7.90
N GLU A 136 3.24 7.28 -8.92
CA GLU A 136 3.82 7.95 -10.11
C GLU A 136 4.46 9.29 -9.74
N LEU A 137 3.86 10.03 -8.81
CA LEU A 137 4.39 11.31 -8.32
C LEU A 137 5.62 11.12 -7.42
N ASP A 138 5.61 10.09 -6.58
CA ASP A 138 6.71 9.75 -5.68
C ASP A 138 6.89 8.23 -5.57
N PRO A 139 7.75 7.64 -6.44
CA PRO A 139 8.03 6.21 -6.39
C PRO A 139 8.66 5.74 -5.07
N GLY A 140 9.29 6.65 -4.31
CA GLY A 140 9.88 6.37 -3.00
C GLY A 140 8.87 6.34 -1.86
N TYR A 141 7.59 6.67 -2.11
CA TYR A 141 6.58 6.75 -1.07
C TYR A 141 6.06 5.37 -0.64
N GLU A 142 6.82 4.72 0.24
CA GLU A 142 6.58 3.36 0.73
C GLU A 142 5.13 3.11 1.20
N LYS A 143 4.52 4.07 1.92
CA LYS A 143 3.14 3.93 2.41
C LYS A 143 2.11 3.82 1.28
N ALA A 144 2.33 4.48 0.14
CA ALA A 144 1.42 4.40 -1.00
C ALA A 144 1.46 3.00 -1.64
N TRP A 145 2.66 2.42 -1.79
CA TRP A 145 2.83 1.04 -2.27
C TRP A 145 2.13 0.02 -1.38
N LEU A 146 2.36 0.07 -0.07
CA LEU A 146 1.75 -0.86 0.88
C LEU A 146 0.22 -0.73 0.88
N ARG A 147 -0.30 0.50 0.87
CA ARG A 147 -1.75 0.74 0.76
C ARG A 147 -2.31 0.19 -0.55
N LEU A 148 -1.62 0.37 -1.68
CA LEU A 148 -2.09 -0.13 -2.98
C LEU A 148 -2.21 -1.66 -2.98
N ALA A 149 -1.21 -2.36 -2.43
CA ALA A 149 -1.27 -3.81 -2.29
C ALA A 149 -2.45 -4.26 -1.40
N GLN A 150 -2.67 -3.58 -0.27
CA GLN A 150 -3.81 -3.85 0.61
C GLN A 150 -5.17 -3.57 -0.05
N PHE A 151 -5.26 -2.58 -0.95
CA PHE A 151 -6.50 -2.33 -1.70
C PHE A 151 -6.77 -3.44 -2.69
N TYR A 152 -5.72 -3.97 -3.34
CA TYR A 152 -5.85 -5.15 -4.20
C TYR A 152 -6.26 -6.40 -3.42
N GLU A 153 -5.70 -6.62 -2.22
CA GLU A 153 -6.16 -7.69 -1.32
C GLU A 153 -7.63 -7.51 -0.93
N HIS A 154 -8.06 -6.29 -0.61
CA HIS A 154 -9.45 -6.00 -0.24
C HIS A 154 -10.46 -6.36 -1.34
N ILE A 155 -10.08 -6.26 -2.62
CA ILE A 155 -10.91 -6.67 -3.76
C ILE A 155 -10.60 -8.11 -4.23
N ASN A 156 -9.92 -8.91 -3.41
CA ASN A 156 -9.50 -10.28 -3.70
C ASN A 156 -8.61 -10.43 -4.96
N ASN A 157 -7.98 -9.36 -5.43
CA ASN A 157 -7.04 -9.39 -6.54
C ASN A 157 -5.61 -9.64 -6.01
N TYR A 158 -5.41 -10.85 -5.48
CA TYR A 158 -4.15 -11.25 -4.84
C TYR A 158 -2.96 -11.23 -5.79
N GLN A 159 -3.17 -11.50 -7.10
CA GLN A 159 -2.11 -11.41 -8.10
C GLN A 159 -1.57 -9.99 -8.23
N SER A 160 -2.45 -8.99 -8.30
CA SER A 160 -2.03 -7.59 -8.36
C SER A 160 -1.38 -7.17 -7.06
N ALA A 161 -1.92 -7.57 -5.90
CA ALA A 161 -1.30 -7.29 -4.61
C ALA A 161 0.13 -7.84 -4.50
N HIS A 162 0.33 -9.12 -4.87
CA HIS A 162 1.64 -9.76 -4.89
C HIS A 162 2.64 -9.00 -5.77
N ASN A 163 2.23 -8.62 -6.98
CA ASN A 163 3.08 -7.86 -7.90
C ASN A 163 3.46 -6.48 -7.33
N ILE A 164 2.56 -5.82 -6.61
CA ILE A 164 2.84 -4.53 -5.96
C ILE A 164 3.84 -4.71 -4.82
N TYR A 165 3.70 -5.74 -3.98
CA TYR A 165 4.69 -6.03 -2.93
C TYR A 165 6.06 -6.37 -3.53
N LEU A 166 6.13 -7.19 -4.57
CA LEU A 166 7.39 -7.50 -5.25
C LEU A 166 8.07 -6.24 -5.80
N LYS A 167 7.31 -5.36 -6.47
CA LYS A 167 7.83 -4.08 -6.96
C LYS A 167 8.36 -3.22 -5.84
N GLN A 168 7.61 -3.05 -4.75
CA GLN A 168 8.08 -2.28 -3.60
C GLN A 168 9.33 -2.92 -2.98
N ASN A 169 9.40 -4.24 -2.88
CA ASN A 169 10.55 -4.96 -2.32
C ASN A 169 11.83 -4.71 -3.13
N THR A 170 11.71 -4.56 -4.46
CA THR A 170 12.85 -4.24 -5.33
C THR A 170 13.39 -2.82 -5.10
N LEU A 171 12.55 -1.90 -4.62
CA LEU A 171 12.95 -0.54 -4.28
C LEU A 171 13.55 -0.48 -2.88
N LYS A 172 12.87 -1.11 -1.91
CA LYS A 172 13.29 -1.13 -0.51
C LYS A 172 12.68 -2.34 0.20
N GLN A 173 13.55 -3.27 0.59
CA GLN A 173 13.16 -4.44 1.36
C GLN A 173 12.64 -4.03 2.75
N SER A 174 11.51 -4.60 3.15
CA SER A 174 10.94 -4.45 4.49
C SER A 174 10.25 -5.75 4.92
N GLU A 175 10.20 -6.00 6.23
CA GLU A 175 9.49 -7.15 6.80
C GLU A 175 8.02 -7.16 6.37
N THR A 176 7.35 -6.01 6.43
CA THR A 176 5.95 -5.85 6.01
C THR A 176 5.73 -6.25 4.54
N THR A 177 6.71 -5.99 3.68
CA THR A 177 6.64 -6.35 2.26
C THR A 177 6.84 -7.85 2.06
N LEU A 178 7.81 -8.45 2.76
CA LEU A 178 8.06 -9.89 2.70
C LEU A 178 6.85 -10.68 3.20
N ASP A 179 6.23 -10.23 4.28
CA ASP A 179 4.99 -10.80 4.81
C ASP A 179 3.84 -10.71 3.79
N GLY A 180 3.73 -9.57 3.11
CA GLY A 180 2.77 -9.38 2.03
C GLY A 180 3.00 -10.34 0.85
N ILE A 181 4.26 -10.56 0.47
CA ILE A 181 4.66 -11.50 -0.57
C ILE A 181 4.29 -12.93 -0.19
N ASP A 182 4.65 -13.37 1.01
CA ASP A 182 4.37 -14.72 1.50
C ASP A 182 2.86 -14.98 1.59
N ARG A 183 2.12 -14.08 2.23
CA ARG A 183 0.65 -14.19 2.36
C ARG A 183 -0.04 -14.29 1.00
N THR A 184 0.29 -13.39 0.08
CA THR A 184 -0.34 -13.38 -1.25
C THR A 184 0.07 -14.60 -2.08
N SER A 185 1.33 -15.04 -1.99
CA SER A 185 1.81 -16.27 -2.66
C SER A 185 1.05 -17.52 -2.22
N LYS A 186 0.82 -17.70 -0.92
CA LYS A 186 0.05 -18.83 -0.37
C LYS A 186 -1.37 -18.87 -0.94
N ILE A 187 -2.04 -17.71 -1.00
CA ILE A 187 -3.40 -17.59 -1.53
C ILE A 187 -3.44 -17.89 -3.04
N ILE A 188 -2.50 -17.34 -3.81
CA ILE A 188 -2.42 -17.56 -5.27
C ILE A 188 -2.22 -19.06 -5.58
N ARG A 189 -1.23 -19.70 -4.94
CA ARG A 189 -0.95 -21.13 -5.13
C ARG A 189 -2.18 -21.99 -4.85
N LYS A 190 -2.86 -21.74 -3.72
CA LYS A 190 -4.07 -22.47 -3.35
C LYS A 190 -5.17 -22.28 -4.40
N ALA A 191 -5.39 -21.06 -4.89
CA ALA A 191 -6.38 -20.78 -5.92
C ALA A 191 -6.05 -21.48 -7.24
N GLU A 192 -4.78 -21.52 -7.63
CA GLU A 192 -4.31 -22.24 -8.83
C GLU A 192 -4.50 -23.76 -8.71
N ILE A 193 -4.18 -24.34 -7.55
CA ILE A 193 -4.42 -25.76 -7.28
C ILE A 193 -5.91 -26.09 -7.35
N ILE A 194 -6.77 -25.28 -6.72
CA ILE A 194 -8.24 -25.49 -6.77
C ILE A 194 -8.76 -25.38 -8.20
N LYS A 195 -8.19 -24.49 -9.02
CA LYS A 195 -8.54 -24.38 -10.43
C LYS A 195 -8.16 -25.65 -11.22
N LEU A 196 -7.02 -26.27 -10.91
CA LEU A 196 -6.58 -27.53 -11.52
C LEU A 196 -7.38 -28.73 -11.02
N PHE A 197 -7.71 -28.74 -9.72
CA PHE A 197 -8.39 -29.82 -9.03
C PHE A 197 -9.59 -29.30 -8.22
N PRO A 198 -10.76 -29.09 -8.87
CA PRO A 198 -11.91 -28.44 -8.25
C PRO A 198 -12.44 -29.13 -6.99
N VAL A 199 -12.25 -30.45 -6.86
CA VAL A 199 -12.65 -31.23 -5.68
C VAL A 199 -12.00 -30.71 -4.40
N LEU A 200 -10.75 -30.20 -4.48
CA LEU A 200 -10.02 -29.66 -3.33
C LEU A 200 -10.60 -28.33 -2.83
N GLY A 201 -11.43 -27.65 -3.64
CA GLY A 201 -12.14 -26.44 -3.21
C GLY A 201 -13.27 -26.72 -2.21
N GLN A 202 -13.72 -27.97 -2.10
CA GLN A 202 -14.77 -28.39 -1.16
C GLN A 202 -14.19 -28.96 0.15
N GLU A 203 -12.87 -29.11 0.23
CA GLU A 203 -12.20 -29.73 1.37
C GLU A 203 -12.23 -28.83 2.61
N GLN A 204 -12.69 -29.40 3.73
CA GLN A 204 -12.84 -28.71 5.01
C GLN A 204 -11.75 -29.09 6.01
N ASP A 205 -10.97 -30.15 5.75
CA ASP A 205 -9.87 -30.55 6.62
C ASP A 205 -8.83 -29.42 6.74
N PRO A 206 -8.57 -28.90 7.95
CA PRO A 206 -7.58 -27.84 8.16
C PRO A 206 -6.17 -28.24 7.74
N LYS A 207 -5.77 -29.51 7.92
CA LYS A 207 -4.45 -30.01 7.56
C LYS A 207 -4.26 -30.04 6.05
N ILE A 208 -5.27 -30.49 5.29
CA ILE A 208 -5.24 -30.43 3.83
C ILE A 208 -5.16 -28.97 3.37
N ASN A 209 -5.98 -28.10 3.97
CA ASN A 209 -5.98 -26.67 3.67
C ASN A 209 -4.64 -25.97 3.96
N GLU A 210 -3.89 -26.42 4.96
CA GLU A 210 -2.53 -25.96 5.24
C GLU A 210 -1.53 -26.47 4.19
N LEU A 211 -1.59 -27.76 3.84
CA LEU A 211 -0.72 -28.36 2.82
C LEU A 211 -0.85 -27.65 1.47
N LEU A 212 -2.07 -27.31 1.04
CA LEU A 212 -2.34 -26.61 -0.23
C LEU A 212 -1.69 -25.22 -0.34
N GLN A 213 -1.21 -24.65 0.76
CA GLN A 213 -0.54 -23.34 0.77
C GLN A 213 0.99 -23.46 0.60
N ARG A 214 1.55 -24.67 0.75
CA ARG A 214 3.01 -24.91 0.70
C ARG A 214 3.53 -24.89 -0.73
N GLN A 215 4.69 -24.27 -0.94
CA GLN A 215 5.34 -24.22 -2.25
C GLN A 215 5.76 -25.61 -2.75
N SER A 216 6.23 -26.49 -1.86
CA SER A 216 6.62 -27.87 -2.20
C SER A 216 5.43 -28.66 -2.75
N VAL A 217 4.29 -28.60 -2.05
CA VAL A 217 3.02 -29.22 -2.46
C VAL A 217 2.57 -28.69 -3.81
N TYR A 218 2.55 -27.36 -3.99
CA TYR A 218 2.19 -26.73 -5.28
C TYR A 218 3.04 -27.27 -6.44
N ASN A 219 4.37 -27.31 -6.27
CA ASN A 219 5.28 -27.80 -7.32
C ASN A 219 4.99 -29.25 -7.70
N LYS A 220 4.75 -30.12 -6.72
CA LYS A 220 4.44 -31.53 -6.96
C LYS A 220 3.06 -31.70 -7.62
N LEU A 221 2.03 -30.98 -7.14
CA LEU A 221 0.67 -31.07 -7.68
C LEU A 221 0.55 -30.59 -9.14
N ILE A 222 1.44 -29.70 -9.60
CA ILE A 222 1.48 -29.33 -11.02
C ILE A 222 2.09 -30.44 -11.88
N MET A 223 3.04 -31.21 -11.35
CA MET A 223 3.71 -32.29 -12.08
C MET A 223 2.82 -33.52 -12.23
N ILE A 224 1.97 -33.83 -11.25
CA ILE A 224 1.16 -35.07 -11.24
C ILE A 224 0.12 -35.16 -12.36
N LYS A 225 -0.23 -34.05 -13.01
CA LYS A 225 -1.24 -34.05 -14.09
C LYS A 225 -0.85 -34.97 -15.26
N ASP A 226 0.46 -35.20 -15.43
CA ASP A 226 1.03 -35.99 -16.54
C ASP A 226 1.50 -37.39 -16.07
N ILE A 227 1.18 -37.78 -14.82
CA ILE A 227 1.63 -39.03 -14.22
C ILE A 227 0.48 -40.05 -14.24
N ALA A 228 0.75 -41.25 -14.74
CA ALA A 228 -0.27 -42.29 -14.87
C ALA A 228 -0.70 -42.90 -13.52
N ASN A 229 0.24 -43.05 -12.56
CA ASN A 229 -0.02 -43.57 -11.22
C ASN A 229 0.69 -42.71 -10.15
N PRO A 230 0.23 -41.47 -9.91
CA PRO A 230 0.83 -40.59 -8.90
C PRO A 230 0.80 -41.19 -7.49
N MET A 231 -0.18 -42.03 -7.15
CA MET A 231 -0.25 -42.68 -5.83
C MET A 231 0.95 -43.57 -5.53
N GLU A 232 1.41 -44.36 -6.49
CA GLU A 232 2.60 -45.23 -6.33
C GLU A 232 3.90 -44.44 -6.26
N GLN A 233 4.00 -43.36 -7.03
CA GLN A 233 5.22 -42.54 -7.06
C GLN A 233 5.40 -41.69 -5.79
N PHE A 234 4.31 -41.30 -5.13
CA PHE A 234 4.31 -40.36 -4.01
C PHE A 234 3.75 -40.97 -2.71
N GLU A 235 3.86 -42.29 -2.54
CA GLU A 235 3.30 -43.04 -1.41
C GLU A 235 3.77 -42.53 -0.03
N ASN A 236 5.03 -42.11 0.07
CA ASN A 236 5.63 -41.60 1.30
C ASN A 236 5.81 -40.06 1.30
N ASP A 237 5.10 -39.35 0.43
CA ASP A 237 5.22 -37.90 0.27
C ASP A 237 4.14 -37.15 1.07
N GLU A 238 4.44 -35.92 1.48
CA GLU A 238 3.48 -35.02 2.15
C GLU A 238 2.19 -34.77 1.33
N ILE A 239 2.21 -34.97 0.01
CA ILE A 239 1.01 -34.83 -0.83
C ILE A 239 0.09 -36.06 -0.80
N PHE A 240 0.50 -37.18 -0.20
CA PHE A 240 -0.28 -38.42 -0.22
C PHE A 240 -1.74 -38.25 0.27
N PRO A 241 -2.04 -37.51 1.35
CA PRO A 241 -3.42 -37.26 1.76
C PRO A 241 -4.25 -36.52 0.69
N ILE A 242 -3.61 -35.65 -0.09
CA ILE A 242 -4.25 -34.93 -1.20
C ILE A 242 -4.50 -35.91 -2.36
N LEU A 243 -3.54 -36.78 -2.66
CA LEU A 243 -3.69 -37.77 -3.74
C LEU A 243 -4.84 -38.75 -3.48
N VAL A 244 -5.10 -39.12 -2.23
CA VAL A 244 -6.27 -39.94 -1.88
C VAL A 244 -7.59 -39.26 -2.20
N ILE A 245 -7.67 -37.94 -2.06
CA ILE A 245 -8.84 -37.15 -2.46
C ILE A 245 -8.96 -37.08 -3.98
N LEU A 246 -7.82 -36.91 -4.68
CA LEU A 246 -7.78 -36.72 -6.13
C LEU A 246 -7.99 -38.01 -6.94
N TYR A 247 -7.42 -39.12 -6.49
CA TYR A 247 -7.37 -40.41 -7.20
C TYR A 247 -7.81 -41.57 -6.30
N PRO A 248 -9.03 -41.54 -5.74
CA PRO A 248 -9.52 -42.58 -4.83
C PRO A 248 -9.52 -43.98 -5.45
N GLU A 249 -9.59 -44.08 -6.78
CA GLU A 249 -9.55 -45.32 -7.56
C GLU A 249 -8.15 -45.96 -7.67
N GLN A 250 -7.09 -45.16 -7.53
CA GLN A 250 -5.70 -45.65 -7.58
C GLN A 250 -5.22 -46.20 -6.24
N VAL A 251 -6.00 -45.99 -5.18
CA VAL A 251 -5.68 -46.49 -3.87
C VAL A 251 -5.81 -48.02 -3.88
N LYS A 252 -4.67 -48.73 -3.83
CA LYS A 252 -4.63 -50.19 -3.66
C LYS A 252 -4.94 -50.51 -2.20
N TRP A 253 -6.23 -50.58 -1.86
CA TRP A 253 -6.78 -50.55 -0.49
C TRP A 253 -6.50 -51.74 0.46
N TYR A 254 -5.59 -52.69 0.19
CA TYR A 254 -5.62 -53.96 0.95
C TYR A 254 -4.35 -54.52 1.62
N ASP A 255 -3.12 -54.04 1.37
CA ASP A 255 -1.93 -54.73 1.92
C ASP A 255 -1.10 -53.93 2.95
N HIS A 256 -1.24 -52.60 3.08
CA HIS A 256 -0.26 -51.77 3.81
C HIS A 256 -0.84 -50.70 4.76
N LEU A 257 -2.14 -50.73 5.09
CA LEU A 257 -2.77 -49.75 6.01
C LEU A 257 -2.14 -49.70 7.40
N ASP A 258 -1.56 -50.83 7.84
CA ASP A 258 -0.84 -50.93 9.12
C ASP A 258 0.57 -50.30 9.06
N GLU A 259 1.11 -50.06 7.86
CA GLU A 259 2.45 -49.51 7.61
C GLU A 259 2.46 -48.00 7.34
N ILE A 260 1.28 -47.40 7.09
CA ILE A 260 1.14 -45.95 6.90
C ILE A 260 1.38 -45.23 8.24
N ALA A 261 2.24 -44.21 8.25
CA ALA A 261 2.60 -43.43 9.43
C ALA A 261 1.37 -42.87 10.19
N ASP A 262 1.40 -42.91 11.53
CA ASP A 262 0.25 -42.55 12.38
C ASP A 262 -0.24 -41.10 12.18
N GLU A 263 0.63 -40.19 11.73
CA GLU A 263 0.28 -38.80 11.39
C GLU A 263 -0.72 -38.72 10.22
N VAL A 264 -0.61 -39.64 9.28
CA VAL A 264 -1.48 -39.78 8.11
C VAL A 264 -2.81 -40.43 8.53
N LYS A 265 -2.79 -41.43 9.42
CA LYS A 265 -4.02 -42.09 9.94
C LYS A 265 -5.02 -41.10 10.58
N GLY A 266 -4.53 -40.01 11.19
CA GLY A 266 -5.38 -38.99 11.80
C GLY A 266 -6.24 -38.21 10.80
N VAL A 267 -5.67 -37.82 9.65
CA VAL A 267 -6.41 -37.18 8.54
C VAL A 267 -7.41 -38.17 7.92
N PHE A 268 -7.01 -39.44 7.81
CA PHE A 268 -7.84 -40.49 7.23
C PHE A 268 -9.05 -40.84 8.12
N LYS A 269 -8.93 -40.89 9.45
CA LYS A 269 -10.07 -41.26 10.32
C LYS A 269 -11.28 -40.31 10.22
N ASP A 270 -11.06 -39.03 9.88
CA ASP A 270 -12.14 -38.04 9.81
C ASP A 270 -12.78 -37.95 8.42
N LEU A 271 -12.02 -38.19 7.35
CA LEU A 271 -12.53 -38.31 5.97
C LEU A 271 -13.49 -39.50 5.80
N PHE A 272 -13.27 -40.60 6.53
CA PHE A 272 -14.04 -41.84 6.41
C PHE A 272 -15.29 -41.95 7.31
N LYS A 273 -15.56 -40.96 8.19
CA LYS A 273 -16.82 -40.92 8.97
C LYS A 273 -18.02 -40.33 8.21
N LYS A 274 -17.80 -39.76 7.01
CA LYS A 274 -18.81 -39.05 6.21
C LYS A 274 -19.33 -39.82 4.97
N LYS A 275 -18.97 -41.10 4.80
CA LYS A 275 -19.63 -42.03 3.86
C LYS A 275 -20.44 -43.05 4.64
#